data_AF-A0A8R1ISL4-F1
#
_entry.id   AF-A0A8R1ISL4-F1
#
_cell.length_a   1.000
_cell.length_b   1.000
_cell.length_c   1.000
_cell.angle_alpha   90.00
_cell.angle_beta   90.00
_cell.angle_gamma   90.00
#
_symmetry.space_group_name_H-M   'P 1'
#
loop_
_entity.id
_entity.type
_entity.pdbx_description
1 polymer ?
#
loop_
_entity_poly.entity_id
_entity_poly.type
_entity_poly.pdbx_seq_one_letter_code
_entity_poly.pdbx_strand_id
1 'polypeptide(L)'
;MPDLGLENSEEIHEFVKQYSGSKPIKRVLIANNGLAAVKCLISIRQWLQKQFNTSSVVSFVCIGTPDEMDAASHYLKLADEIIMAPRGKNSQNFANVDVIVSLALQAKVDAVYVGWGHASENPELPKRLLEHDIIFIGPSTSSIVASGDKIVSTIIAQSIGMPTVDWSGRDVKIAKNEVDFHGLREKATIRTVEEGLEAISKYGIGVPMMIKASEGSWIGIFIEVWIAKFKIRLTGKKEENGKKTSGKIEECSD
;
A
#
# COMPACT_ATOMS: atom_id res chain seq x y z
N MET A 1 21.34 20.42 15.04
CA MET A 1 20.13 19.73 15.56
C MET A 1 19.33 20.77 16.31
N PRO A 2 18.01 20.88 16.08
CA PRO A 2 17.17 21.62 17.00
C PRO A 2 17.32 20.96 18.37
N ASP A 3 17.80 21.72 19.35
CA ASP A 3 17.82 21.29 20.74
C ASP A 3 16.36 21.07 21.15
N LEU A 4 15.95 19.81 21.30
CA LEU A 4 14.58 19.44 21.69
C LEU A 4 14.24 19.91 23.11
N GLY A 5 15.16 20.57 23.81
CA GLY A 5 15.05 20.90 25.22
C GLY A 5 15.23 19.62 26.03
N LEU A 6 16.26 19.60 26.89
CA LEU A 6 16.51 18.47 27.79
C LEU A 6 15.28 18.12 28.65
N GLU A 7 14.44 19.12 28.96
CA GLU A 7 13.20 18.95 29.74
C GLU A 7 12.11 18.13 29.01
N ASN A 8 11.90 18.35 27.71
CA ASN A 8 10.86 17.62 26.95
C ASN A 8 11.24 16.15 26.69
N SER A 9 12.53 15.82 26.82
CA SER A 9 13.04 14.48 26.58
C SER A 9 12.54 13.47 27.61
N GLU A 10 12.48 13.84 28.89
CA GLU A 10 12.08 12.96 29.99
C GLU A 10 10.57 12.68 29.99
N GLU A 11 9.75 13.68 29.70
CA GLU A 11 8.27 13.54 29.64
C GLU A 11 7.82 12.48 28.63
N ILE A 12 8.43 12.44 27.43
CA ILE A 12 8.10 11.43 26.42
C ILE A 12 8.49 10.03 26.91
N HIS A 13 9.68 9.91 27.52
CA HIS A 13 10.18 8.62 28.00
C HIS A 13 9.25 8.06 29.08
N GLU A 14 8.83 8.89 30.02
CA GLU A 14 7.88 8.50 31.06
C GLU A 14 6.51 8.15 30.49
N PHE A 15 5.99 8.98 29.57
CA PHE A 15 4.75 8.71 28.86
C PHE A 15 4.78 7.35 28.16
N VAL A 16 5.80 7.08 27.34
CA VAL A 16 5.90 5.81 26.61
C VAL A 16 6.09 4.63 27.56
N LYS A 17 6.85 4.79 28.65
CA LYS A 17 7.02 3.76 29.68
C LYS A 17 5.71 3.39 30.35
N GLN A 18 4.82 4.35 30.58
CA GLN A 18 3.49 4.12 31.16
C GLN A 18 2.60 3.24 30.26
N TYR A 19 2.70 3.36 28.93
CA TYR A 19 1.82 2.67 28.00
C TYR A 19 2.40 1.38 27.41
N SER A 20 3.65 1.38 26.94
CA SER A 20 4.15 0.30 26.07
C SER A 20 5.57 -0.16 26.35
N GLY A 21 6.28 0.39 27.34
CA GLY A 21 7.66 0.00 27.68
C GLY A 21 8.64 0.03 26.50
N SER A 22 8.26 0.66 25.38
CA SER A 22 8.92 0.61 24.08
C SER A 22 9.81 1.85 23.88
N LYS A 23 10.63 1.85 22.82
CA LYS A 23 11.47 3.00 22.47
C LYS A 23 10.60 4.20 22.08
N PRO A 24 10.82 5.40 22.66
CA PRO A 24 10.09 6.59 22.24
C PRO A 24 10.55 7.07 20.85
N ILE A 25 9.61 7.55 20.06
CA ILE A 25 9.85 8.14 18.74
C ILE A 25 9.97 9.65 18.93
N LYS A 26 11.15 10.21 18.68
CA LYS A 26 11.43 11.66 18.81
C LYS A 26 11.63 12.33 17.47
N ARG A 27 12.03 11.57 16.44
CA ARG A 27 12.29 12.12 15.12
C ARG A 27 11.70 11.25 14.03
N VAL A 28 10.87 11.84 13.18
CA VAL A 28 10.09 11.13 12.16
C VAL A 28 10.42 11.67 10.77
N LEU A 29 10.78 10.78 9.84
CA LEU A 29 10.87 11.10 8.42
C LEU A 29 9.49 10.95 7.77
N ILE A 30 9.03 11.99 7.09
CA ILE A 30 7.83 11.95 6.24
C ILE A 30 8.26 11.61 4.82
N ALA A 31 8.12 10.34 4.45
CA ALA A 31 8.39 9.80 3.11
C ALA A 31 7.14 9.89 2.21
N ASN A 32 6.53 11.07 2.19
CA ASN A 32 5.38 11.39 1.36
C ASN A 32 5.35 12.91 1.12
N ASN A 33 4.53 13.37 0.18
CA ASN A 33 4.34 14.78 -0.14
C ASN A 33 2.86 15.17 -0.06
N GLY A 34 2.54 16.37 -0.57
CA GLY A 34 1.17 16.83 -0.73
C GLY A 34 0.31 16.75 0.53
N LEU A 35 -0.94 16.33 0.37
CA LEU A 35 -1.93 16.30 1.45
C LEU A 35 -1.61 15.25 2.53
N ALA A 36 -0.98 14.13 2.16
CA ALA A 36 -0.61 13.07 3.11
C ALA A 36 0.39 13.60 4.15
N ALA A 37 1.43 14.29 3.67
CA ALA A 37 2.41 14.93 4.54
C ALA A 37 1.78 16.01 5.43
N VAL A 38 0.99 16.93 4.83
CA VAL A 38 0.30 17.99 5.59
C VAL A 38 -0.58 17.41 6.70
N LYS A 39 -1.42 16.41 6.37
CA LYS A 39 -2.35 15.83 7.34
C LYS A 39 -1.61 15.15 8.47
N CYS A 40 -0.54 14.42 8.18
CA CYS A 40 0.29 13.77 9.20
C CYS A 40 0.88 14.81 10.17
N LEU A 41 1.58 15.82 9.64
CA LEU A 41 2.21 16.89 10.42
C LEU A 41 1.21 17.61 11.33
N ILE A 42 0.08 18.05 10.77
CA ILE A 42 -0.94 18.78 11.54
C ILE A 42 -1.54 17.87 12.62
N SER A 43 -1.87 16.62 12.30
CA SER A 43 -2.56 15.73 13.24
C SER A 43 -1.68 15.38 14.42
N ILE A 44 -0.42 15.03 14.17
CA ILE A 44 0.50 14.67 15.25
C ILE A 44 0.83 15.89 16.09
N ARG A 45 1.08 17.06 15.48
CA ARG A 45 1.33 18.29 16.26
C ARG A 45 0.13 18.71 17.11
N GLN A 46 -1.10 18.60 16.59
CA GLN A 46 -2.30 18.88 17.37
C GLN A 46 -2.46 17.91 18.55
N TRP A 47 -2.13 16.64 18.36
CA TRP A 47 -2.15 15.66 19.43
C TRP A 47 -1.07 15.96 20.48
N LEU A 48 0.16 16.23 20.04
CA LEU A 48 1.28 16.61 20.91
C LEU A 48 0.93 17.84 21.75
N GLN A 49 0.39 18.90 21.12
CA GLN A 49 -0.04 20.09 21.83
C GLN A 49 -1.09 19.80 22.91
N LYS A 50 -1.99 18.84 22.68
CA LYS A 50 -3.01 18.45 23.67
C LYS A 50 -2.46 17.59 24.80
N GLN A 51 -1.46 16.77 24.53
CA GLN A 51 -0.90 15.84 25.53
C GLN A 51 0.23 16.46 26.35
N PHE A 52 1.14 17.19 25.70
CA PHE A 52 2.37 17.72 26.27
C PHE A 52 2.37 19.25 26.36
N ASN A 53 1.29 19.93 25.97
CA ASN A 53 1.22 21.38 25.87
C ASN A 53 2.28 22.02 24.94
N THR A 54 2.92 21.20 24.11
CA THR A 54 3.91 21.61 23.11
C THR A 54 3.86 20.65 21.92
N SER A 55 4.17 21.17 20.72
CA SER A 55 4.26 20.37 19.49
C SER A 55 5.69 20.02 19.08
N SER A 56 6.69 20.54 19.80
CA SER A 56 8.12 20.39 19.49
C SER A 56 8.75 19.13 20.08
N VAL A 57 7.96 18.34 20.79
CA VAL A 57 8.33 17.07 21.44
C VAL A 57 8.80 16.02 20.41
N VAL A 58 8.25 16.08 19.19
CA VAL A 58 8.64 15.24 18.06
C VAL A 58 9.06 16.15 16.91
N SER A 59 10.24 15.89 16.34
CA SER A 59 10.76 16.60 15.17
C SER A 59 10.41 15.87 13.87
N PHE A 60 9.95 16.61 12.88
CA PHE A 60 9.58 16.10 11.57
C PHE A 60 10.59 16.51 10.50
N VAL A 61 11.18 15.51 9.87
CA VAL A 61 12.02 15.66 8.68
C VAL A 61 11.16 15.35 7.46
N CYS A 62 10.99 16.29 6.54
CA CYS A 62 10.24 16.04 5.31
C CYS A 62 11.19 15.85 4.14
N ILE A 63 10.89 14.88 3.27
CA ILE A 63 11.58 14.74 1.99
C ILE A 63 11.08 15.85 1.06
N GLY A 64 12.00 16.65 0.53
CA GLY A 64 11.72 17.63 -0.52
C GLY A 64 12.42 17.26 -1.82
N THR A 65 11.74 17.34 -2.95
CA THR A 65 12.39 17.30 -4.27
C THR A 65 12.57 18.73 -4.78
N PRO A 66 13.48 18.97 -5.74
CA PRO A 66 13.56 20.26 -6.39
C PRO A 66 12.23 20.71 -7.03
N ASP A 67 11.41 19.78 -7.54
CA ASP A 67 10.06 20.11 -8.07
C ASP A 67 9.12 20.64 -6.96
N GLU A 68 9.17 20.02 -5.78
CA GLU A 68 8.38 20.40 -4.60
C GLU A 68 8.85 21.74 -4.00
N MET A 69 10.15 22.03 -4.07
CA MET A 69 10.73 23.32 -3.71
C MET A 69 10.22 24.42 -4.64
N ASP A 70 10.32 24.20 -5.95
CA ASP A 70 9.89 25.16 -6.97
C ASP A 70 8.38 25.46 -6.86
N ALA A 71 7.57 24.45 -6.54
CA ALA A 71 6.14 24.58 -6.31
C ALA A 71 5.77 25.20 -4.95
N ALA A 72 6.75 25.44 -4.08
CA ALA A 72 6.56 25.96 -2.73
C ALA A 72 5.52 25.15 -1.90
N SER A 73 5.58 23.82 -1.99
CA SER A 73 4.57 22.93 -1.41
C SER A 73 4.37 23.15 0.10
N HIS A 74 3.11 23.05 0.53
CA HIS A 74 2.72 23.49 1.87
C HIS A 74 3.34 22.66 3.00
N TYR A 75 3.47 21.33 2.86
CA TYR A 75 4.04 20.51 3.94
C TYR A 75 5.50 20.86 4.24
N LEU A 76 6.26 21.35 3.27
CA LEU A 76 7.65 21.74 3.46
C LEU A 76 7.78 22.96 4.38
N LYS A 77 6.81 23.87 4.32
CA LYS A 77 6.71 25.02 5.24
C LYS A 77 6.35 24.59 6.67
N LEU A 78 5.73 23.42 6.81
CA LEU A 78 5.38 22.84 8.10
C LEU A 78 6.51 21.96 8.65
N ALA A 79 7.50 21.54 7.85
CA ALA A 79 8.58 20.67 8.30
C ALA A 79 9.52 21.39 9.27
N ASP A 80 10.07 20.66 10.25
CA ASP A 80 11.14 21.19 11.11
C ASP A 80 12.48 21.16 10.37
N GLU A 81 12.66 20.15 9.51
CA GLU A 81 13.83 19.98 8.66
C GLU A 81 13.41 19.43 7.30
N ILE A 82 14.10 19.85 6.25
CA ILE A 82 13.89 19.36 4.89
C ILE A 82 15.15 18.63 4.46
N ILE A 83 14.99 17.39 3.98
CA ILE A 83 16.06 16.62 3.36
C ILE A 83 15.78 16.43 1.87
N MET A 84 16.79 16.70 1.05
CA MET A 84 16.61 16.74 -0.40
C MET A 84 16.70 15.34 -1.03
N ALA A 85 15.72 15.01 -1.86
CA ALA A 85 15.71 13.83 -2.73
C ALA A 85 15.91 14.22 -4.20
N PRO A 86 16.26 13.25 -5.09
CA PRO A 86 16.40 13.51 -6.51
C PRO A 86 15.13 14.08 -7.16
N ARG A 87 15.32 15.00 -8.13
CA ARG A 87 14.24 15.50 -9.01
C ARG A 87 13.73 14.36 -9.90
N GLY A 88 12.46 14.44 -10.30
CA GLY A 88 11.92 13.58 -11.36
C GLY A 88 10.77 12.69 -10.89
N LYS A 89 10.64 11.53 -11.57
CA LYS A 89 9.49 10.64 -11.39
C LYS A 89 9.44 10.08 -9.97
N ASN A 90 8.24 9.73 -9.52
CA ASN A 90 8.00 9.15 -8.20
C ASN A 90 8.93 7.94 -7.88
N SER A 91 9.22 7.11 -8.87
CA SER A 91 10.12 5.94 -8.76
C SER A 91 11.59 6.30 -8.46
N GLN A 92 11.97 7.57 -8.55
CA GLN A 92 13.32 8.07 -8.26
C GLN A 92 13.40 8.74 -6.87
N ASN A 93 12.27 8.97 -6.20
CA ASN A 93 12.20 9.67 -4.93
C ASN A 93 11.26 8.96 -3.94
N PHE A 94 10.00 9.39 -3.80
CA PHE A 94 9.08 8.95 -2.75
C PHE A 94 8.66 7.47 -2.88
N ALA A 95 8.75 6.86 -4.06
CA ALA A 95 8.49 5.42 -4.25
C ALA A 95 9.77 4.57 -4.26
N ASN A 96 10.95 5.17 -4.08
CA ASN A 96 12.21 4.46 -4.10
C ASN A 96 12.66 4.09 -2.68
N VAL A 97 12.62 2.79 -2.37
CA VAL A 97 12.95 2.28 -1.04
C VAL A 97 14.38 2.62 -0.62
N ASP A 98 15.35 2.46 -1.53
CA ASP A 98 16.77 2.73 -1.22
C ASP A 98 17.01 4.21 -0.91
N VAL A 99 16.35 5.10 -1.66
CA VAL A 99 16.42 6.55 -1.41
C VAL A 99 15.82 6.87 -0.04
N ILE A 100 14.62 6.36 0.28
CA ILE A 100 13.96 6.61 1.57
C ILE A 100 14.83 6.13 2.73
N VAL A 101 15.37 4.91 2.65
CA VAL A 101 16.22 4.32 3.69
C VAL A 101 17.51 5.13 3.85
N SER A 102 18.16 5.51 2.75
CA SER A 102 19.36 6.35 2.77
C SER A 102 19.09 7.70 3.45
N LEU A 103 17.98 8.35 3.12
CA LEU A 103 17.60 9.64 3.70
C LEU A 103 17.24 9.51 5.18
N ALA A 104 16.58 8.42 5.57
CA ALA A 104 16.25 8.12 6.98
C ALA A 104 17.52 7.95 7.83
N LEU A 105 18.51 7.22 7.31
CA LEU A 105 19.81 7.05 7.95
C LEU A 105 20.58 8.38 8.05
N GLN A 106 20.63 9.16 6.98
CA GLN A 106 21.28 10.48 6.97
C GLN A 106 20.65 11.43 7.99
N ALA A 107 19.32 11.44 8.05
CA ALA A 107 18.56 12.29 8.96
C ALA A 107 18.52 11.77 10.41
N LYS A 108 19.04 10.55 10.68
CA LYS A 108 19.07 9.89 11.99
C LYS A 108 17.70 9.89 12.66
N VAL A 109 16.68 9.43 11.92
CA VAL A 109 15.30 9.37 12.41
C VAL A 109 15.04 8.09 13.20
N ASP A 110 14.11 8.16 14.14
CA ASP A 110 13.64 6.98 14.88
C ASP A 110 12.58 6.21 14.09
N ALA A 111 11.82 6.91 13.24
CA ALA A 111 10.71 6.33 12.51
C ALA A 111 10.48 6.96 11.14
N VAL A 112 9.82 6.23 10.24
CA VAL A 112 9.38 6.70 8.92
C VAL A 112 7.87 6.56 8.78
N TYR A 113 7.21 7.64 8.36
CA TYR A 113 5.81 7.67 7.96
C TYR A 113 5.69 7.79 6.44
N VAL A 114 4.83 6.96 5.85
CA VAL A 114 4.64 6.87 4.39
C VAL A 114 3.24 7.25 3.90
N GLY A 115 2.25 7.39 4.79
CA GLY A 115 0.87 7.72 4.40
C GLY A 115 0.31 6.76 3.35
N TRP A 116 -0.22 7.30 2.25
CA TRP A 116 -0.78 6.55 1.12
C TRP A 116 -0.05 6.87 -0.19
N GLY A 117 -0.15 5.96 -1.17
CA GLY A 117 0.58 6.06 -2.43
C GLY A 117 2.09 5.84 -2.25
N HIS A 118 2.87 6.12 -3.29
CA HIS A 118 4.33 5.98 -3.25
C HIS A 118 4.78 4.59 -2.77
N ALA A 119 5.67 4.52 -1.77
CA ALA A 119 6.15 3.27 -1.18
C ALA A 119 5.26 2.71 -0.04
N SER A 120 4.07 3.27 0.21
CA SER A 120 3.21 2.86 1.35
C SER A 120 2.77 1.39 1.29
N GLU A 121 2.59 0.84 0.10
CA GLU A 121 2.19 -0.55 -0.14
C GLU A 121 3.40 -1.45 -0.49
N ASN A 122 4.63 -0.92 -0.43
CA ASN A 122 5.82 -1.68 -0.76
C ASN A 122 6.33 -2.45 0.46
N PRO A 123 6.27 -3.81 0.48
CA PRO A 123 6.68 -4.61 1.63
C PRO A 123 8.17 -4.55 1.93
N GLU A 124 9.00 -4.17 0.95
CA GLU A 124 10.46 -4.08 1.14
C GLU A 124 10.84 -2.91 2.05
N LEU A 125 10.05 -1.82 2.07
CA LEU A 125 10.36 -0.65 2.88
C LEU A 125 10.40 -0.94 4.40
N PRO A 126 9.34 -1.47 5.04
CA PRO A 126 9.39 -1.80 6.46
C PRO A 126 10.50 -2.80 6.79
N LYS A 127 10.78 -3.75 5.89
CA LYS A 127 11.83 -4.75 6.08
C LYS A 127 13.21 -4.07 6.14
N ARG A 128 13.52 -3.22 5.16
CA ARG A 128 14.80 -2.51 5.08
C ARG A 128 14.98 -1.49 6.20
N LEU A 129 13.90 -0.84 6.65
CA LEU A 129 13.95 0.05 7.81
C LEU A 129 14.25 -0.70 9.11
N LEU A 130 13.66 -1.89 9.29
CA LEU A 130 13.89 -2.73 10.47
C LEU A 130 15.35 -3.18 10.59
N GLU A 131 16.02 -3.47 9.46
CA GLU A 131 17.46 -3.81 9.42
C GLU A 131 18.36 -2.69 9.99
N HIS A 132 17.83 -1.47 10.13
CA HIS A 132 18.53 -0.30 10.64
C HIS A 132 17.95 0.21 11.98
N ASP A 133 17.10 -0.55 12.67
CA ASP A 133 16.40 -0.13 13.91
C ASP A 133 15.55 1.14 13.73
N ILE A 134 15.01 1.34 12.52
CA ILE A 134 14.10 2.45 12.20
C ILE A 134 12.67 1.91 12.16
N ILE A 135 11.79 2.54 12.93
CA ILE A 135 10.40 2.12 13.06
C ILE A 135 9.62 2.52 11.80
N PHE A 136 8.94 1.56 11.18
CA PHE A 136 7.95 1.86 10.15
C PHE A 136 6.60 2.20 10.80
N ILE A 137 6.11 3.43 10.60
CA ILE A 137 4.79 3.86 11.08
C ILE A 137 3.73 3.33 10.11
N GLY A 138 3.38 2.07 10.27
CA GLY A 138 2.42 1.37 9.44
C GLY A 138 2.28 -0.11 9.83
N PRO A 139 1.57 -0.90 9.02
CA PRO A 139 1.42 -2.33 9.25
C PRO A 139 2.75 -3.08 9.03
N SER A 140 2.84 -4.29 9.61
CA SER A 140 3.99 -5.17 9.41
C SER A 140 4.16 -5.59 7.94
N THR A 141 5.38 -5.97 7.53
CA THR A 141 5.63 -6.50 6.17
C THR A 141 4.68 -7.63 5.79
N SER A 142 4.46 -8.59 6.70
CA SER A 142 3.52 -9.69 6.48
C SER A 142 2.09 -9.21 6.26
N SER A 143 1.67 -8.17 6.99
CA SER A 143 0.34 -7.59 6.83
C SER A 143 0.20 -6.87 5.49
N ILE A 144 1.22 -6.13 5.04
CA ILE A 144 1.22 -5.47 3.72
C ILE A 144 1.06 -6.53 2.62
N VAL A 145 1.91 -7.56 2.62
CA VAL A 145 1.85 -8.65 1.62
C VAL A 145 0.48 -9.33 1.63
N ALA A 146 -0.02 -9.69 2.82
CA ALA A 146 -1.31 -10.35 2.97
C ALA A 146 -2.48 -9.51 2.45
N SER A 147 -2.45 -8.19 2.69
CA SER A 147 -3.52 -7.27 2.29
C SER A 147 -3.46 -6.85 0.82
N GLY A 148 -2.27 -6.82 0.21
CA GLY A 148 -2.07 -6.38 -1.17
C GLY A 148 -2.52 -7.38 -2.23
N ASP A 149 -2.48 -8.68 -1.91
CA ASP A 149 -2.97 -9.73 -2.80
C ASP A 149 -4.46 -9.98 -2.56
N LYS A 150 -5.29 -9.70 -3.58
CA LYS A 150 -6.75 -9.88 -3.51
C LYS A 150 -7.15 -11.32 -3.17
N ILE A 151 -6.40 -12.31 -3.64
CA ILE A 151 -6.65 -13.72 -3.39
C ILE A 151 -6.33 -14.04 -1.93
N VAL A 152 -5.12 -13.71 -1.48
CA VAL A 152 -4.67 -14.00 -0.11
C VAL A 152 -5.54 -13.28 0.92
N SER A 153 -5.83 -12.01 0.71
CA SER A 153 -6.69 -11.21 1.59
C SER A 153 -8.10 -11.81 1.71
N THR A 154 -8.70 -12.24 0.59
CA THR A 154 -10.01 -12.91 0.58
C THR A 154 -9.97 -14.26 1.30
N ILE A 155 -8.89 -15.04 1.11
CA ILE A 155 -8.67 -16.32 1.81
C ILE A 155 -8.58 -16.11 3.33
N ILE A 156 -7.85 -15.08 3.79
CA ILE A 156 -7.75 -14.75 5.22
C ILE A 156 -9.13 -14.39 5.77
N ALA A 157 -9.87 -13.51 5.09
CA ALA A 157 -11.21 -13.09 5.49
C ALA A 157 -12.18 -14.29 5.60
N GLN A 158 -12.26 -15.15 4.59
CA GLN A 158 -13.15 -16.32 4.63
C GLN A 158 -12.71 -17.38 5.65
N SER A 159 -11.41 -17.44 5.98
CA SER A 159 -10.89 -18.35 7.02
C SER A 159 -11.34 -17.95 8.43
N ILE A 160 -11.57 -16.66 8.67
CA ILE A 160 -12.13 -16.15 9.93
C ILE A 160 -13.66 -16.00 9.90
N GLY A 161 -14.32 -16.52 8.87
CA GLY A 161 -15.77 -16.49 8.73
C GLY A 161 -16.34 -15.15 8.27
N MET A 162 -15.53 -14.22 7.77
CA MET A 162 -16.05 -13.01 7.14
C MET A 162 -16.75 -13.35 5.82
N PRO A 163 -17.94 -12.77 5.54
CA PRO A 163 -18.59 -12.91 4.26
C PRO A 163 -17.71 -12.35 3.13
N THR A 164 -17.55 -13.14 2.06
CA THR A 164 -16.86 -12.74 0.83
C THR A 164 -17.81 -12.87 -0.35
N VAL A 165 -17.57 -12.08 -1.42
CA VAL A 165 -18.29 -12.24 -2.69
C VAL A 165 -17.96 -13.60 -3.30
N ASP A 166 -18.89 -14.19 -4.05
CA ASP A 166 -18.64 -15.43 -4.80
C ASP A 166 -17.47 -15.28 -5.78
N TRP A 167 -16.50 -16.19 -5.67
CA TRP A 167 -15.23 -16.13 -6.40
C TRP A 167 -14.63 -17.53 -6.56
N SER A 168 -13.63 -17.68 -7.43
CA SER A 168 -13.04 -18.97 -7.80
C SER A 168 -12.38 -19.74 -6.64
N GLY A 169 -11.95 -19.06 -5.59
CA GLY A 169 -11.25 -19.66 -4.44
C GLY A 169 -12.11 -19.87 -3.19
N ARG A 170 -13.45 -19.94 -3.33
CA ARG A 170 -14.40 -20.02 -2.19
C ARG A 170 -14.11 -21.13 -1.18
N ASP A 171 -13.56 -22.26 -1.64
CA ASP A 171 -13.27 -23.41 -0.78
C ASP A 171 -11.87 -23.35 -0.11
N VAL A 172 -11.03 -22.37 -0.47
CA VAL A 172 -9.62 -22.33 -0.05
C VAL A 172 -9.47 -21.64 1.31
N LYS A 173 -9.33 -22.40 2.39
CA LYS A 173 -9.15 -21.84 3.75
C LYS A 173 -7.78 -22.15 4.34
N ILE A 174 -7.34 -21.30 5.27
CA ILE A 174 -6.11 -21.50 6.05
C ILE A 174 -6.36 -22.57 7.10
N ALA A 175 -5.56 -23.64 7.09
CA ALA A 175 -5.78 -24.80 7.96
C ALA A 175 -5.01 -24.73 9.30
N LYS A 176 -3.85 -24.03 9.40
CA LYS A 176 -3.01 -23.93 10.61
C LYS A 176 -2.10 -22.68 10.63
N ASN A 177 -1.47 -22.42 11.80
CA ASN A 177 -0.66 -21.26 12.24
C ASN A 177 0.49 -20.75 11.33
N GLU A 178 0.70 -21.30 10.14
CA GLU A 178 1.70 -20.83 9.19
C GLU A 178 1.05 -20.67 7.81
N VAL A 179 1.18 -19.48 7.23
CA VAL A 179 0.44 -19.10 6.03
C VAL A 179 1.42 -19.05 4.86
N ASP A 180 1.42 -20.11 4.05
CA ASP A 180 2.09 -20.09 2.74
C ASP A 180 1.24 -19.28 1.75
N PHE A 181 1.55 -18.00 1.62
CA PHE A 181 0.85 -17.10 0.71
C PHE A 181 0.95 -17.56 -0.75
N HIS A 182 2.09 -18.11 -1.17
CA HIS A 182 2.29 -18.54 -2.55
C HIS A 182 1.42 -19.77 -2.86
N GLY A 183 1.47 -20.79 -2.02
CA GLY A 183 0.66 -21.99 -2.19
C GLY A 183 -0.84 -21.73 -2.09
N LEU A 184 -1.28 -20.80 -1.23
CA LEU A 184 -2.68 -20.39 -1.16
C LEU A 184 -3.13 -19.67 -2.43
N ARG A 185 -2.30 -18.76 -2.95
CA ARG A 185 -2.57 -18.08 -4.21
C ARG A 185 -2.66 -19.07 -5.36
N GLU A 186 -1.71 -19.99 -5.45
CA GLU A 186 -1.65 -21.00 -6.50
C GLU A 186 -2.90 -21.90 -6.54
N LYS A 187 -3.45 -22.26 -5.38
CA LYS A 187 -4.67 -23.06 -5.28
C LYS A 187 -5.94 -22.35 -5.75
N ALA A 188 -5.99 -21.03 -5.65
CA ALA A 188 -7.18 -20.23 -5.98
C ALA A 188 -7.09 -19.52 -7.35
N THR A 189 -5.90 -19.53 -7.97
CA THR A 189 -5.65 -18.86 -9.26
C THR A 189 -6.15 -19.72 -10.42
N ILE A 190 -7.02 -19.13 -11.24
CA ILE A 190 -7.46 -19.71 -12.52
C ILE A 190 -6.42 -19.42 -13.59
N ARG A 191 -5.93 -20.47 -14.26
CA ARG A 191 -4.89 -20.38 -15.30
C ARG A 191 -5.42 -20.65 -16.70
N THR A 192 -6.51 -21.39 -16.82
CA THR A 192 -7.11 -21.77 -18.10
C THR A 192 -8.57 -21.32 -18.20
N VAL A 193 -9.10 -21.29 -19.42
CA VAL A 193 -10.50 -20.92 -19.66
C VAL A 193 -11.43 -21.98 -19.08
N GLU A 194 -11.03 -23.24 -19.24
CA GLU A 194 -11.75 -24.42 -18.79
C GLU A 194 -11.92 -24.39 -17.27
N GLU A 195 -10.83 -24.13 -16.52
CA GLU A 195 -10.88 -23.93 -15.06
C GLU A 195 -11.83 -22.79 -14.67
N GLY A 196 -11.81 -21.70 -15.44
CA GLY A 196 -12.70 -20.56 -15.19
C GLY A 196 -14.18 -20.90 -15.38
N LEU A 197 -14.52 -21.63 -16.45
CA LEU A 197 -15.88 -22.09 -16.72
C LEU A 197 -16.35 -23.10 -15.67
N GLU A 198 -15.47 -24.00 -15.24
CA GLU A 198 -15.74 -24.93 -14.15
C GLU A 198 -16.02 -24.18 -12.84
N ALA A 199 -15.20 -23.19 -12.49
CA ALA A 199 -15.39 -22.37 -11.30
C ALA A 199 -16.72 -21.59 -11.34
N ILE A 200 -17.08 -21.02 -12.50
CA ILE A 200 -18.37 -20.33 -12.69
C ILE A 200 -19.53 -21.28 -12.41
N SER A 201 -19.50 -22.48 -12.98
CA SER A 201 -20.56 -23.48 -12.78
C SER A 201 -20.59 -24.01 -11.35
N LYS A 202 -19.43 -24.30 -10.76
CA LYS A 202 -19.30 -24.90 -9.43
C LYS A 202 -19.78 -23.96 -8.33
N TYR A 203 -19.39 -22.68 -8.41
CA TYR A 203 -19.69 -21.69 -7.36
C TYR A 203 -20.89 -20.80 -7.69
N GLY A 204 -21.55 -21.01 -8.84
CA GLY A 204 -22.71 -20.23 -9.23
C GLY A 204 -22.40 -18.75 -9.48
N ILE A 205 -21.22 -18.44 -10.04
CA ILE A 205 -20.79 -17.06 -10.29
C ILE A 205 -21.64 -16.46 -11.43
N GLY A 206 -22.58 -15.60 -11.07
CA GLY A 206 -23.49 -14.94 -12.00
C GLY A 206 -22.83 -13.84 -12.85
N VAL A 207 -23.52 -13.41 -13.90
CA VAL A 207 -23.16 -12.21 -14.66
C VAL A 207 -23.89 -10.98 -14.12
N PRO A 208 -23.27 -9.78 -14.15
CA PRO A 208 -21.90 -9.51 -14.62
C PRO A 208 -20.84 -10.05 -13.63
N MET A 209 -19.71 -10.53 -14.17
CA MET A 209 -18.58 -11.03 -13.38
C MET A 209 -17.31 -10.20 -13.63
N MET A 210 -16.31 -10.37 -12.76
CA MET A 210 -15.04 -9.64 -12.83
C MET A 210 -13.85 -10.56 -12.97
N ILE A 211 -13.01 -10.30 -13.96
CA ILE A 211 -11.69 -10.91 -14.08
C ILE A 211 -10.67 -9.93 -13.53
N LYS A 212 -9.88 -10.37 -12.55
CA LYS A 212 -8.87 -9.53 -11.90
C LYS A 212 -7.54 -10.27 -11.85
N ALA A 213 -6.47 -9.58 -12.24
CA ALA A 213 -5.14 -9.97 -11.80
C ALA A 213 -5.07 -9.86 -10.26
N SER A 214 -4.47 -10.86 -9.61
CA SER A 214 -4.32 -10.90 -8.15
C SER A 214 -3.46 -9.73 -7.68
N GLU A 215 -2.31 -9.55 -8.34
CA GLU A 215 -1.37 -8.46 -8.14
C GLU A 215 -1.67 -7.30 -9.10
N GLY A 216 -1.79 -6.10 -8.58
CA GLY A 216 -2.02 -4.87 -9.35
C GLY A 216 -3.08 -3.98 -8.72
N SER A 217 -2.70 -2.74 -8.43
CA SER A 217 -3.57 -1.77 -7.76
C SER A 217 -4.78 -1.40 -8.62
N TRP A 218 -4.65 -1.35 -9.96
CA TRP A 218 -5.75 -1.08 -10.91
C TRP A 218 -5.57 -1.64 -12.34
N ILE A 219 -4.37 -2.10 -12.70
CA ILE A 219 -4.07 -2.59 -14.05
C ILE A 219 -4.47 -4.06 -14.14
N GLY A 220 -5.47 -4.39 -14.97
CA GLY A 220 -5.92 -5.77 -15.18
C GLY A 220 -7.26 -6.15 -14.54
N ILE A 221 -8.13 -5.19 -14.26
CA ILE A 221 -9.53 -5.43 -13.89
C ILE A 221 -10.40 -5.30 -15.14
N PHE A 222 -11.17 -6.35 -15.46
CA PHE A 222 -12.12 -6.36 -16.58
C PHE A 222 -13.50 -6.80 -16.08
N ILE A 223 -14.53 -6.07 -16.48
CA ILE A 223 -15.93 -6.44 -16.25
C ILE A 223 -16.39 -7.22 -17.49
N GLU A 224 -16.86 -8.45 -17.28
CA GLU A 224 -17.37 -9.30 -18.35
C GLU A 224 -18.86 -9.58 -18.15
N VAL A 225 -19.61 -9.37 -19.23
CA VAL A 225 -21.08 -9.50 -19.23
C VAL A 225 -21.53 -10.81 -19.90
N TRP A 226 -20.63 -11.54 -20.59
CA TRP A 226 -20.97 -12.75 -21.36
C TRP A 226 -19.85 -13.81 -21.39
N ILE A 227 -20.23 -15.09 -21.27
CA ILE A 227 -19.31 -16.24 -21.30
C ILE A 227 -18.52 -16.35 -22.63
N ALA A 228 -19.10 -15.93 -23.76
CA ALA A 228 -18.39 -15.94 -25.04
C ALA A 228 -17.24 -14.91 -25.10
N LYS A 229 -17.44 -13.72 -24.50
CA LYS A 229 -16.38 -12.71 -24.39
C LYS A 229 -15.26 -13.16 -23.44
N PHE A 230 -15.61 -13.89 -22.38
CA PHE A 230 -14.66 -14.54 -21.47
C PHE A 230 -13.68 -15.48 -22.21
N LYS A 231 -14.17 -16.35 -23.10
CA LYS A 231 -13.31 -17.27 -23.90
C LYS A 231 -12.30 -16.50 -24.78
N ILE A 232 -12.75 -15.45 -25.46
CA ILE A 232 -11.92 -14.64 -26.36
C ILE A 232 -10.80 -13.93 -25.59
N ARG A 233 -11.10 -13.42 -24.39
CA ARG A 233 -10.15 -12.60 -23.64
C ARG A 233 -9.00 -13.40 -23.04
N LEU A 234 -9.28 -14.58 -22.50
CA LEU A 234 -8.26 -15.45 -21.89
C LEU A 234 -7.39 -16.16 -22.94
N THR A 235 -7.94 -16.51 -24.09
CA THR A 235 -7.17 -17.16 -25.17
C THR A 235 -6.41 -16.17 -26.05
N GLY A 236 -6.71 -14.87 -25.96
CA GLY A 236 -6.16 -13.84 -26.85
C GLY A 236 -6.56 -14.00 -28.32
N LYS A 237 -7.41 -14.98 -28.66
CA LYS A 237 -7.85 -15.26 -30.03
C LYS A 237 -9.27 -14.75 -30.21
N LYS A 238 -9.46 -13.82 -31.16
CA LYS A 238 -10.78 -13.61 -31.75
C LYS A 238 -11.13 -14.91 -32.47
N GLU A 239 -12.26 -15.54 -32.11
CA GLU A 239 -12.85 -16.56 -32.97
C GLU A 239 -13.24 -15.89 -34.29
N GLU A 240 -12.41 -16.06 -35.32
CA GLU A 240 -12.83 -15.86 -36.70
C GLU A 240 -13.82 -16.97 -37.05
N ASN A 241 -15.08 -16.76 -36.69
CA ASN A 241 -16.16 -17.51 -37.31
C ASN A 241 -16.25 -17.07 -38.77
N GLY A 242 -15.85 -17.99 -39.66
CA GLY A 242 -15.83 -17.81 -41.10
C GLY A 242 -17.18 -17.37 -41.66
N LYS A 243 -17.37 -16.05 -41.76
CA LYS A 243 -18.20 -15.37 -42.75
C LYS A 243 -17.56 -14.01 -42.99
N LYS A 244 -17.02 -13.82 -44.20
CA LYS A 244 -16.70 -12.49 -44.73
C LYS A 244 -17.99 -11.66 -44.72
N THR A 245 -18.10 -10.73 -43.79
CA THR A 245 -18.96 -9.55 -43.95
C THR A 245 -18.15 -8.33 -43.55
N SER A 246 -17.93 -7.50 -44.56
CA SER A 246 -17.33 -6.17 -44.51
C SER A 246 -17.95 -5.27 -43.45
N GLY A 247 -17.09 -4.63 -42.64
CA GLY A 247 -17.20 -3.26 -42.14
C GLY A 247 -18.44 -2.84 -41.34
N LYS A 248 -18.27 -2.63 -40.03
CA LYS A 248 -18.34 -1.30 -39.37
C LYS A 248 -18.09 -1.47 -37.87
N ILE A 249 -17.24 -0.60 -37.34
CA ILE A 249 -17.09 -0.36 -35.91
C ILE A 249 -18.27 0.54 -35.56
N GLU A 250 -19.25 0.03 -34.82
CA GLU A 250 -20.21 0.90 -34.13
C GLU A 250 -19.62 1.29 -32.78
N GLU A 251 -19.32 2.58 -32.65
CA GLU A 251 -19.07 3.27 -31.40
C GLU A 251 -20.36 3.20 -30.55
N CYS A 252 -20.28 2.64 -29.34
CA CYS A 252 -21.32 2.84 -28.34
C CYS A 252 -21.15 4.26 -27.77
N SER A 253 -22.16 5.09 -28.03
CA SER A 253 -22.38 6.40 -27.43
C SER A 253 -22.88 6.26 -25.99
N ASP A 254 -22.35 7.12 -25.11
CA ASP A 254 -22.73 7.53 -23.74
C ASP A 254 -23.22 6.50 -22.72
#